data_AF-A0A5N4DQB7-F1
#
_entry.id   AF-A0A5N4DQB7-F1
#
_cell.length_a   1.000
_cell.length_b   1.000
_cell.length_c   1.000
_cell.angle_alpha   90.00
_cell.angle_beta   90.00
_cell.angle_gamma   90.00
#
_symmetry.space_group_name_H-M   'P 1'
#
loop_
_entity.id
_entity.type
_entity.pdbx_description
1 polymer ?
#
loop_
_entity_poly.entity_id
_entity_poly.type
_entity_poly.pdbx_seq_one_letter_code
_entity_poly.pdbx_strand_id
1 'polypeptide(L)'
;MAAGSCSSPPYLGPLLFPVPSRDRAVGDSPEGPRPAPMAEPDPSDPVETQAGKVQEAQDSDSDTEGGAAGGEEAEMDFLRNFFSQTLGLGTQKERLLDELTLEGVARYMQSERCRRVICLVGAGISTSAGIPDFRSPTTGLYANLEKYHLPYPEAIFEISYFKKHPEPFFTLAKELYPGQFKFWHVARVVSSAVLSLAMIAPLQPTICHYFIRLLKEKGLLLRCYTQNIDTLERVAGLEPEDLVEAHGTFYTSHCISPVCRQEYMLSWMKEKIFSEVTPKCEKCQSVVKPDIVFFGENLPARFFSCMQSDFLKVDLLIIMGTSLQVQPFASLIGKAPLSTPRLLINKEKTGQKAYRDVAWLGDCDQGCLALADLLGWKKELEDLVRKEHASIDAQSGLGTPNPTTSASPKKSPPPAKDEARTKEGEKPQ
;
A
#
# COMPACT_ATOMS: atom_id res chain seq x y z
N MET A 1 29.41 -36.83 -52.46
CA MET A 1 28.60 -35.84 -53.18
C MET A 1 27.95 -34.92 -52.15
N ALA A 2 28.16 -33.61 -52.34
CA ALA A 2 27.44 -32.42 -51.86
C ALA A 2 27.04 -32.28 -50.37
N ALA A 3 27.60 -31.23 -49.78
CA ALA A 3 27.24 -30.61 -48.51
C ALA A 3 25.91 -29.82 -48.59
N GLY A 4 25.19 -29.74 -47.47
CA GLY A 4 24.01 -28.90 -47.29
C GLY A 4 24.29 -27.77 -46.28
N SER A 5 24.30 -26.54 -46.77
CA SER A 5 24.61 -25.29 -46.06
C SER A 5 23.42 -24.74 -45.27
N CYS A 6 23.72 -24.19 -44.08
CA CYS A 6 22.87 -23.29 -43.31
C CYS A 6 22.53 -22.00 -44.08
N SER A 7 21.29 -21.52 -43.92
CA SER A 7 20.89 -20.16 -44.28
C SER A 7 20.05 -19.53 -43.16
N SER A 8 20.60 -18.49 -42.55
CA SER A 8 20.01 -17.62 -41.53
C SER A 8 18.96 -16.68 -42.13
N PRO A 9 17.93 -16.24 -41.38
CA PRO A 9 17.03 -15.18 -41.81
C PRO A 9 17.65 -13.77 -41.63
N PRO A 10 17.19 -12.75 -42.39
CA PRO A 10 17.87 -11.46 -42.50
C PRO A 10 17.62 -10.52 -41.31
N TYR A 11 18.68 -9.77 -41.00
CA TYR A 11 18.72 -8.62 -40.09
C TYR A 11 17.76 -7.51 -40.54
N LEU A 12 16.83 -7.10 -39.68
CA LEU A 12 16.09 -5.84 -39.78
C LEU A 12 16.86 -4.76 -39.03
N GLY A 13 17.39 -3.77 -39.77
CA GLY A 13 18.04 -2.59 -39.22
C GLY A 13 17.03 -1.64 -38.54
N PRO A 14 17.51 -0.72 -37.66
CA PRO A 14 16.64 0.18 -36.91
C PRO A 14 16.02 1.25 -37.82
N LEU A 15 14.69 1.38 -37.72
CA LEU A 15 13.90 2.43 -38.35
C LEU A 15 14.29 3.81 -37.77
N LEU A 16 14.90 4.65 -38.61
CA LEU A 16 15.12 6.07 -38.36
C LEU A 16 13.79 6.82 -38.54
N PHE A 17 13.28 7.43 -37.46
CA PHE A 17 12.18 8.39 -37.55
C PHE A 17 12.70 9.75 -38.03
N PRO A 18 12.02 10.43 -38.99
CA PRO A 18 12.47 11.73 -39.49
C PRO A 18 12.14 12.85 -38.50
N VAL A 19 13.13 13.70 -38.25
CA VAL A 19 13.04 14.96 -37.51
C VAL A 19 12.28 15.98 -38.38
N PRO A 20 11.25 16.70 -37.88
CA PRO A 20 10.60 17.74 -38.65
C PRO A 20 11.46 19.02 -38.70
N SER A 21 11.73 19.45 -39.93
CA SER A 21 12.44 20.67 -40.29
C SER A 21 11.65 21.93 -39.89
N ARG A 22 12.36 22.90 -39.30
CA ARG A 22 11.93 24.30 -39.20
C ARG A 22 11.92 24.93 -40.59
N ASP A 23 10.80 25.50 -41.02
CA ASP A 23 10.76 26.87 -41.56
C ASP A 23 9.35 27.38 -41.93
N ARG A 24 9.10 28.63 -41.48
CA ARG A 24 8.15 29.67 -41.93
C ARG A 24 6.63 29.46 -41.76
N ALA A 25 5.98 30.32 -40.97
CA ALA A 25 5.50 31.64 -41.43
C ALA A 25 4.94 32.46 -40.25
N VAL A 26 5.21 33.77 -40.32
CA VAL A 26 4.84 34.83 -39.37
C VAL A 26 3.35 35.18 -39.55
N GLY A 27 2.62 35.33 -38.44
CA GLY A 27 1.25 35.85 -38.40
C GLY A 27 0.96 36.49 -37.04
N ASP A 28 0.76 37.81 -37.06
CA ASP A 28 0.50 38.72 -35.94
C ASP A 28 -0.72 38.36 -35.08
N SER A 29 -0.58 38.43 -33.75
CA SER A 29 -1.62 38.83 -32.77
C SER A 29 -1.02 39.03 -31.37
N PRO A 30 -1.61 39.86 -30.50
CA PRO A 30 -0.89 40.83 -29.66
C PRO A 30 -0.37 40.27 -28.33
N GLU A 31 0.80 40.77 -27.92
CA GLU A 31 1.49 40.45 -26.67
C GLU A 31 0.71 40.89 -25.43
N GLY A 32 0.47 39.95 -24.51
CA GLY A 32 0.16 40.25 -23.10
C GLY A 32 1.39 40.75 -22.35
N PRO A 33 1.23 41.44 -21.20
CA PRO A 33 2.31 42.16 -20.55
C PRO A 33 3.35 41.21 -19.97
N ARG A 34 4.63 41.44 -20.29
CA ARG A 34 5.77 40.72 -19.71
C ARG A 34 6.01 41.16 -18.25
N PRO A 35 6.42 40.24 -17.36
CA PRO A 35 6.79 40.59 -15.98
C PRO A 35 8.14 41.34 -15.94
N ALA A 36 8.23 42.31 -15.03
CA ALA A 36 9.41 43.15 -14.82
C ALA A 36 10.59 42.35 -14.22
N PRO A 37 11.85 42.72 -14.52
CA PRO A 37 13.03 42.07 -13.94
C PRO A 37 13.24 42.50 -12.49
N MET A 38 13.53 41.53 -11.63
CA MET A 38 13.93 41.74 -10.23
C MET A 38 15.32 42.38 -10.19
N ALA A 39 15.44 43.51 -9.48
CA ALA A 39 16.68 44.23 -9.28
C ALA A 39 17.58 43.50 -8.26
N GLU A 40 18.88 43.46 -8.53
CA GLU A 40 19.90 43.03 -7.56
C GLU A 40 20.17 44.13 -6.52
N PRO A 41 20.54 43.79 -5.26
CA PRO A 41 20.85 44.77 -4.24
C PRO A 41 22.33 45.24 -4.31
N ASP A 42 22.50 46.56 -4.33
CA ASP A 42 23.76 47.33 -4.25
C ASP A 42 24.28 47.36 -2.79
N PRO A 43 25.61 47.24 -2.51
CA PRO A 43 26.15 47.18 -1.16
C PRO A 43 26.66 48.55 -0.70
N SER A 44 25.99 49.16 0.26
CA SER A 44 26.52 50.35 0.97
C SER A 44 26.02 50.43 2.42
N ASP A 45 26.95 50.08 3.33
CA ASP A 45 27.16 50.56 4.72
C ASP A 45 26.24 50.14 5.89
N PRO A 46 26.74 50.14 7.16
CA PRO A 46 27.98 49.54 7.66
C PRO A 46 27.76 48.66 8.92
N VAL A 47 28.70 47.77 9.23
CA VAL A 47 28.72 46.90 10.41
C VAL A 47 29.34 47.63 11.60
N GLU A 48 28.56 47.87 12.66
CA GLU A 48 29.07 48.26 13.98
C GLU A 48 29.20 47.03 14.90
N THR A 49 30.45 46.72 15.25
CA THR A 49 30.81 45.85 16.37
C THR A 49 30.86 46.64 17.68
N GLN A 50 30.17 46.16 18.72
CA GLN A 50 30.56 46.45 20.10
C GLN A 50 30.49 45.22 21.00
N ALA A 51 31.63 44.92 21.60
CA ALA A 51 31.84 43.96 22.67
C ALA A 51 31.33 44.52 24.01
N GLY A 52 30.81 43.65 24.88
CA GLY A 52 30.33 44.03 26.20
C GLY A 52 30.27 42.87 27.20
N LYS A 53 31.43 42.64 27.85
CA LYS A 53 31.65 42.16 29.24
C LYS A 53 30.89 40.94 29.79
N VAL A 54 31.70 39.91 30.03
CA VAL A 54 31.53 38.83 31.02
C VAL A 54 31.47 39.42 32.44
N GLN A 55 30.55 38.90 33.26
CA GLN A 55 30.60 39.05 34.70
C GLN A 55 30.31 37.68 35.35
N GLU A 56 31.31 37.18 36.07
CA GLU A 56 31.26 35.95 36.85
C GLU A 56 30.35 36.12 38.08
N ALA A 57 29.59 35.08 38.39
CA ALA A 57 29.12 34.79 39.75
C ALA A 57 29.09 33.27 39.94
N GLN A 58 29.73 32.83 41.01
CA GLN A 58 29.93 31.45 41.47
C GLN A 58 28.68 30.87 42.17
N ASP A 59 28.77 29.58 42.47
CA ASP A 59 27.93 28.71 43.31
C ASP A 59 26.75 28.03 42.58
N SER A 60 26.53 26.71 42.66
CA SER A 60 27.09 25.63 43.47
C SER A 60 26.66 24.27 42.90
N ASP A 61 27.49 23.25 43.04
CA ASP A 61 27.21 21.84 42.74
C ASP A 61 25.90 21.32 43.35
N SER A 62 25.14 20.54 42.57
CA SER A 62 24.45 19.35 43.06
C SER A 62 24.22 18.36 41.93
N ASP A 63 24.87 17.21 42.04
CA ASP A 63 24.82 16.07 41.15
C ASP A 63 23.40 15.56 40.87
N THR A 64 23.12 15.25 39.60
CA THR A 64 22.21 14.15 39.27
C THR A 64 22.64 13.52 37.95
N GLU A 65 23.48 12.50 38.04
CA GLU A 65 23.75 11.56 36.94
C GLU A 65 22.46 10.82 36.55
N GLY A 66 22.19 10.71 35.25
CA GLY A 66 21.01 10.01 34.75
C GLY A 66 20.83 9.97 33.24
N GLY A 67 21.81 9.43 32.51
CA GLY A 67 21.62 8.68 31.26
C GLY A 67 20.96 9.39 30.06
N ALA A 68 21.78 10.01 29.21
CA ALA A 68 21.42 10.38 27.84
C ALA A 68 22.55 10.00 26.86
N ALA A 69 22.96 8.74 26.83
CA ALA A 69 24.06 8.28 25.96
C ALA A 69 23.60 7.65 24.63
N GLY A 70 22.30 7.43 24.42
CA GLY A 70 21.81 6.67 23.26
C GLY A 70 21.62 7.45 21.95
N GLY A 71 21.58 8.78 22.00
CA GLY A 71 21.26 9.62 20.83
C GLY A 71 22.48 9.94 19.96
N GLU A 72 23.59 10.33 20.58
CA GLU A 72 24.80 10.78 19.88
C GLU A 72 25.54 9.62 19.20
N GLU A 73 25.51 8.42 19.79
CA GLU A 73 26.17 7.24 19.25
C GLU A 73 25.51 6.74 17.95
N ALA A 74 24.17 6.77 17.89
CA ALA A 74 23.40 6.40 16.70
C ALA A 74 23.58 7.40 15.54
N GLU A 75 23.72 8.70 15.86
CA GLU A 75 23.98 9.74 14.88
C GLU A 75 25.42 9.67 14.33
N MET A 76 26.39 9.42 15.21
CA MET A 76 27.79 9.17 14.83
C MET A 76 27.95 7.91 13.97
N ASP A 77 27.21 6.83 14.27
CA ASP A 77 27.21 5.62 13.44
C ASP A 77 26.51 5.82 12.08
N PHE A 78 25.47 6.65 12.02
CA PHE A 78 24.86 7.06 10.75
C PHE A 78 25.87 7.84 9.89
N LEU A 79 26.55 8.84 10.46
CA LEU A 79 27.57 9.62 9.77
C LEU A 79 28.73 8.74 9.31
N ARG A 80 29.22 7.85 10.18
CA ARG A 80 30.28 6.90 9.86
C ARG A 80 29.89 5.96 8.72
N ASN A 81 28.67 5.42 8.72
CA ASN A 81 28.15 4.59 7.63
C ASN A 81 27.97 5.39 6.33
N PHE A 82 27.48 6.64 6.42
CA PHE A 82 27.32 7.54 5.27
C PHE A 82 28.67 7.91 4.63
N PHE A 83 29.66 8.27 5.46
CA PHE A 83 31.03 8.56 5.00
C PHE A 83 31.73 7.32 4.47
N SER A 84 31.55 6.15 5.09
CA SER A 84 32.09 4.89 4.58
C SER A 84 31.50 4.51 3.21
N GLN A 85 30.20 4.75 3.00
CA GLN A 85 29.53 4.56 1.70
C GLN A 85 30.04 5.54 0.63
N THR A 86 30.22 6.81 0.98
CA THR A 86 30.57 7.88 0.03
C THR A 86 32.06 7.84 -0.34
N LEU A 87 32.91 7.47 0.61
CA LEU A 87 34.37 7.48 0.43
C LEU A 87 34.95 6.10 0.10
N GLY A 88 34.14 5.03 0.11
CA GLY A 88 34.61 3.67 -0.18
C GLY A 88 35.60 3.11 0.85
N LEU A 89 35.70 3.75 2.02
CA LEU A 89 36.59 3.38 3.12
C LEU A 89 35.79 2.56 4.13
N GLY A 90 35.71 1.24 3.94
CA GLY A 90 34.95 0.36 4.85
C GLY A 90 35.15 -1.13 4.57
N THR A 91 35.30 -1.88 5.67
CA THR A 91 35.58 -3.31 5.84
C THR A 91 34.88 -4.26 4.85
N GLN A 92 35.52 -5.40 4.55
CA GLN A 92 35.00 -6.51 3.73
C GLN A 92 33.48 -6.68 3.92
N LYS A 93 32.73 -6.40 2.86
CA LYS A 93 31.28 -6.52 2.82
C LYS A 93 30.90 -7.99 3.01
N GLU A 94 30.51 -8.37 4.23
CA GLU A 94 30.07 -9.75 4.52
C GLU A 94 28.83 -10.04 3.66
N ARG A 95 28.90 -11.15 2.91
CA ARG A 95 27.80 -11.65 2.09
C ARG A 95 27.12 -12.77 2.86
N LEU A 96 25.89 -12.50 3.31
CA LEU A 96 25.09 -13.42 4.11
C LEU A 96 24.32 -14.44 3.27
N LEU A 97 23.94 -14.07 2.04
CA LEU A 97 23.30 -14.97 1.08
C LEU A 97 24.34 -15.81 0.33
N ASP A 98 24.18 -17.12 0.34
CA ASP A 98 25.00 -18.04 -0.46
C ASP A 98 24.83 -17.76 -1.97
N GLU A 99 23.60 -17.55 -2.43
CA GLU A 99 23.26 -17.16 -3.79
C GLU A 99 22.23 -16.02 -3.83
N LEU A 100 22.28 -15.20 -4.90
CA LEU A 100 21.37 -14.07 -5.08
C LEU A 100 20.07 -14.49 -5.79
N THR A 101 19.39 -15.48 -5.21
CA THR A 101 18.12 -16.02 -5.72
C THR A 101 17.08 -16.09 -4.61
N LEU A 102 15.82 -16.43 -4.97
CA LEU A 102 14.76 -16.60 -3.99
C LEU A 102 15.06 -17.80 -3.06
N GLU A 103 15.68 -18.85 -3.59
CA GLU A 103 16.13 -20.04 -2.87
C GLU A 103 17.22 -19.69 -1.84
N GLY A 104 18.19 -18.85 -2.21
CA GLY A 104 19.20 -18.35 -1.27
C GLY A 104 18.58 -17.54 -0.12
N VAL A 105 17.58 -16.71 -0.42
CA VAL A 105 16.83 -15.99 0.62
C VAL A 105 16.04 -16.94 1.51
N ALA A 106 15.38 -17.95 0.95
CA ALA A 106 14.63 -18.94 1.72
C ALA A 106 15.53 -19.73 2.68
N ARG A 107 16.72 -20.18 2.23
CA ARG A 107 17.71 -20.83 3.09
C ARG A 107 18.22 -19.89 4.19
N TYR A 108 18.46 -18.62 3.86
CA TYR A 108 18.83 -17.61 4.86
C TYR A 108 17.73 -17.41 5.92
N MET A 109 16.46 -17.34 5.51
CA MET A 109 15.31 -17.24 6.41
C MET A 109 15.16 -18.44 7.36
N GLN A 110 15.55 -19.64 6.91
CA GLN A 110 15.54 -20.86 7.72
C GLN A 110 16.76 -20.96 8.66
N SER A 111 17.78 -20.12 8.48
CA SER A 111 18.98 -20.12 9.32
C SER A 111 18.77 -19.41 10.65
N GLU A 112 19.62 -19.69 11.63
CA GLU A 112 19.56 -19.01 12.93
C GLU A 112 19.88 -17.51 12.87
N ARG A 113 20.47 -17.03 11.76
CA ARG A 113 20.85 -15.62 11.56
C ARG A 113 19.66 -14.74 11.19
N CYS A 114 18.56 -15.29 10.68
CA CYS A 114 17.37 -14.53 10.28
C CYS A 114 16.26 -14.68 11.34
N ARG A 115 16.12 -13.68 12.22
CA ARG A 115 15.11 -13.68 13.28
C ARG A 115 14.13 -12.52 13.17
N ARG A 116 14.53 -11.43 12.50
CA ARG A 116 13.79 -10.17 12.44
C ARG A 116 13.64 -9.68 11.01
N VAL A 117 12.44 -9.87 10.47
CA VAL A 117 12.06 -9.48 9.11
C VAL A 117 11.25 -8.19 9.16
N ILE A 118 11.65 -7.20 8.37
CA ILE A 118 10.82 -6.02 8.11
C ILE A 118 10.23 -6.13 6.70
N CYS A 119 8.91 -5.96 6.62
CA CYS A 119 8.21 -5.83 5.34
C CYS A 119 8.01 -4.35 5.01
N LEU A 120 8.38 -3.95 3.79
CA LEU A 120 8.10 -2.63 3.23
C LEU A 120 7.13 -2.81 2.08
N VAL A 121 5.88 -2.37 2.24
CA VAL A 121 4.81 -2.67 1.27
C VAL A 121 4.15 -1.42 0.72
N GLY A 122 3.63 -1.54 -0.50
CA GLY A 122 2.84 -0.49 -1.17
C GLY A 122 1.70 -1.07 -2.01
N ALA A 123 1.09 -0.23 -2.84
CA ALA A 123 -0.21 -0.52 -3.45
C ALA A 123 -0.24 -1.81 -4.30
N GLY A 124 0.90 -2.24 -4.83
CA GLY A 124 1.02 -3.47 -5.62
C GLY A 124 0.56 -4.73 -4.87
N ILE A 125 0.68 -4.77 -3.53
CA ILE A 125 0.22 -5.93 -2.75
C ILE A 125 -1.32 -6.03 -2.66
N SER A 126 -2.04 -4.94 -2.95
CA SER A 126 -3.50 -4.85 -2.87
C SER A 126 -4.18 -4.90 -4.25
N THR A 127 -3.41 -4.89 -5.34
CA THR A 127 -3.98 -4.89 -6.71
C THR A 127 -4.82 -6.11 -7.02
N SER A 128 -4.45 -7.30 -6.53
CA SER A 128 -5.25 -8.53 -6.71
C SER A 128 -6.50 -8.58 -5.83
N ALA A 129 -6.62 -7.72 -4.82
CA ALA A 129 -7.86 -7.51 -4.06
C ALA A 129 -8.87 -6.61 -4.81
N GLY A 130 -8.50 -6.06 -5.97
CA GLY A 130 -9.33 -5.16 -6.76
C GLY A 130 -9.17 -3.68 -6.38
N ILE A 131 -8.18 -3.33 -5.56
CA ILE A 131 -7.82 -1.92 -5.29
C ILE A 131 -6.85 -1.46 -6.39
N PRO A 132 -7.19 -0.45 -7.20
CA PRO A 132 -6.24 0.08 -8.17
C PRO A 132 -5.06 0.73 -7.46
N ASP A 133 -3.87 0.64 -8.06
CA ASP A 133 -2.75 1.45 -7.61
C ASP A 133 -2.94 2.92 -8.03
N PHE A 134 -2.05 3.80 -7.60
CA PHE A 134 -2.14 5.23 -7.95
C PHE A 134 -1.64 5.55 -9.36
N ARG A 135 -0.63 4.81 -9.86
CA ARG A 135 0.28 5.29 -10.93
C ARG A 135 0.24 4.46 -12.21
N SER A 136 -0.45 3.34 -12.25
CA SER A 136 -0.54 2.52 -13.47
C SER A 136 -1.15 3.33 -14.62
N PRO A 137 -0.53 3.36 -15.82
CA PRO A 137 -0.91 4.29 -16.89
C PRO A 137 -2.37 4.23 -17.35
N THR A 138 -3.03 3.08 -17.20
CA THR A 138 -4.42 2.86 -17.68
C THR A 138 -5.39 2.51 -16.56
N THR A 139 -4.94 1.83 -15.51
CA THR A 139 -5.79 1.36 -14.40
C THR A 139 -5.57 2.16 -13.12
N GLY A 140 -4.57 3.04 -13.09
CA GLY A 140 -4.20 3.81 -11.92
C GLY A 140 -5.24 4.88 -11.59
N LEU A 141 -5.31 5.24 -10.31
CA LEU A 141 -6.25 6.23 -9.80
C LEU A 141 -6.16 7.57 -10.53
N TYR A 142 -4.95 8.06 -10.79
CA TYR A 142 -4.72 9.35 -11.44
C TYR A 142 -5.24 9.44 -12.88
N ALA A 143 -5.34 8.31 -13.58
CA ALA A 143 -5.84 8.27 -14.95
C ALA A 143 -7.38 8.50 -15.03
N ASN A 144 -8.09 8.45 -13.90
CA ASN A 144 -9.55 8.47 -13.85
C ASN A 144 -10.12 9.70 -13.08
N LEU A 145 -9.31 10.75 -12.88
CA LEU A 145 -9.69 11.91 -12.06
C LEU A 145 -10.27 13.11 -12.82
N GLU A 146 -10.38 13.05 -14.15
CA GLU A 146 -10.80 14.20 -14.98
C GLU A 146 -12.15 14.82 -14.53
N LYS A 147 -13.10 13.98 -14.09
CA LYS A 147 -14.43 14.38 -13.61
C LYS A 147 -14.41 15.31 -12.38
N TYR A 148 -13.31 15.35 -11.63
CA TYR A 148 -13.18 16.18 -10.43
C TYR A 148 -12.72 17.61 -10.74
N HIS A 149 -12.40 17.92 -12.00
CA HIS A 149 -11.97 19.26 -12.44
C HIS A 149 -10.82 19.82 -11.57
N LEU A 150 -9.86 18.95 -11.25
CA LEU A 150 -8.69 19.30 -10.44
C LEU A 150 -7.71 20.16 -11.26
N PRO A 151 -6.96 21.06 -10.63
CA PRO A 151 -5.90 21.81 -11.32
C PRO A 151 -4.79 20.90 -11.85
N TYR A 152 -4.53 19.79 -11.15
CA TYR A 152 -3.65 18.69 -11.52
C TYR A 152 -4.03 17.44 -10.69
N PRO A 153 -3.71 16.21 -11.12
CA PRO A 153 -4.20 14.98 -10.50
C PRO A 153 -3.88 14.83 -9.00
N GLU A 154 -2.70 15.27 -8.57
CA GLU A 154 -2.23 15.14 -7.19
C GLU A 154 -2.94 16.07 -6.20
N ALA A 155 -3.58 17.14 -6.69
CA ALA A 155 -4.23 18.15 -5.85
C ALA A 155 -5.31 17.55 -4.93
N ILE A 156 -5.97 16.46 -5.34
CA ILE A 156 -6.98 15.76 -4.52
C ILE A 156 -6.40 15.19 -3.21
N PHE A 157 -5.08 14.97 -3.17
CA PHE A 157 -4.34 14.49 -2.00
C PHE A 157 -3.46 15.56 -1.39
N GLU A 158 -3.59 16.84 -1.75
CA GLU A 158 -2.87 17.95 -1.10
C GLU A 158 -3.69 18.57 0.05
N ILE A 159 -3.07 18.77 1.21
CA ILE A 159 -3.79 19.26 2.39
C ILE A 159 -4.30 20.70 2.22
N SER A 160 -3.57 21.52 1.47
CA SER A 160 -3.93 22.91 1.16
C SER A 160 -5.18 22.97 0.28
N TYR A 161 -5.28 22.10 -0.72
CA TYR A 161 -6.44 21.96 -1.60
C TYR A 161 -7.63 21.38 -0.84
N PHE A 162 -7.44 20.27 -0.11
CA PHE A 162 -8.48 19.61 0.68
C PHE A 162 -9.17 20.55 1.69
N LYS A 163 -8.42 21.44 2.35
CA LYS A 163 -9.00 22.42 3.28
C LYS A 163 -9.96 23.41 2.61
N LYS A 164 -9.78 23.68 1.33
CA LYS A 164 -10.62 24.60 0.54
C LYS A 164 -11.74 23.87 -0.21
N HIS A 165 -11.42 22.70 -0.76
CA HIS A 165 -12.28 21.87 -1.59
C HIS A 165 -12.21 20.41 -1.11
N PRO A 166 -12.87 20.08 0.02
CA PRO A 166 -12.88 18.71 0.53
C PRO A 166 -13.76 17.76 -0.28
N GLU A 167 -14.71 18.28 -1.06
CA GLU A 167 -15.74 17.52 -1.76
C GLU A 167 -15.17 16.51 -2.76
N PRO A 168 -14.20 16.86 -3.64
CA PRO A 168 -13.62 15.90 -4.59
C PRO A 168 -13.02 14.67 -3.90
N PHE A 169 -12.31 14.88 -2.78
CA PHE A 169 -11.74 13.79 -2.01
C PHE A 169 -12.83 12.87 -1.43
N PHE A 170 -13.90 13.42 -0.86
CA PHE A 170 -14.96 12.60 -0.27
C PHE A 170 -15.81 11.89 -1.34
N THR A 171 -16.02 12.51 -2.50
CA THR A 171 -16.63 11.84 -3.66
C THR A 171 -15.75 10.69 -4.12
N LEU A 172 -14.44 10.89 -4.23
CA LEU A 172 -13.50 9.82 -4.58
C LEU A 172 -13.48 8.72 -3.52
N ALA A 173 -13.43 9.08 -2.23
CA ALA A 173 -13.44 8.12 -1.13
C ALA A 173 -14.70 7.24 -1.18
N LYS A 174 -15.87 7.82 -1.48
CA LYS A 174 -17.11 7.06 -1.67
C LYS A 174 -17.00 6.03 -2.79
N GLU A 175 -16.38 6.39 -3.91
CA GLU A 175 -16.19 5.48 -5.04
C GLU A 175 -15.19 4.37 -4.72
N LEU A 176 -14.11 4.70 -4.01
CA LEU A 176 -13.07 3.77 -3.56
C LEU A 176 -13.52 2.86 -2.41
N TYR A 177 -14.62 3.19 -1.72
CA TYR A 177 -15.11 2.35 -0.64
C TYR A 177 -15.46 0.94 -1.17
N PRO A 178 -14.91 -0.13 -0.55
CA PRO A 178 -15.25 -1.52 -0.82
C PRO A 178 -16.75 -1.73 -1.05
N GLY A 179 -17.12 -2.31 -2.20
CA GLY A 179 -18.51 -2.66 -2.53
C GLY A 179 -19.13 -1.91 -3.72
N GLN A 180 -18.52 -0.84 -4.21
CA GLN A 180 -18.90 -0.19 -5.49
C GLN A 180 -18.14 -0.79 -6.70
N PHE A 181 -16.95 -1.37 -6.47
CA PHE A 181 -15.99 -1.75 -7.51
C PHE A 181 -16.30 -3.03 -8.31
N LYS A 182 -17.43 -3.72 -8.08
CA LYS A 182 -17.84 -4.90 -8.89
C LYS A 182 -18.93 -4.63 -9.95
N PHE A 183 -19.44 -3.40 -10.09
CA PHE A 183 -20.62 -3.17 -10.93
C PHE A 183 -20.51 -2.10 -12.03
N TRP A 184 -19.33 -1.58 -12.35
CA TRP A 184 -19.24 -0.61 -13.45
C TRP A 184 -19.46 -1.24 -14.85
N HIS A 185 -19.11 -2.52 -15.05
CA HIS A 185 -19.29 -3.17 -16.37
C HIS A 185 -20.65 -3.87 -16.59
N VAL A 186 -21.47 -4.11 -15.55
CA VAL A 186 -22.69 -4.94 -15.67
C VAL A 186 -24.00 -4.15 -15.48
N ALA A 187 -23.93 -2.92 -14.96
CA ALA A 187 -25.12 -2.14 -14.57
C ALA A 187 -25.93 -1.51 -15.73
N ARG A 188 -25.66 -1.83 -17.01
CA ARG A 188 -26.51 -1.33 -18.12
C ARG A 188 -27.70 -2.22 -18.47
N VAL A 189 -27.86 -3.41 -17.88
CA VAL A 189 -28.87 -4.38 -18.36
C VAL A 189 -29.82 -4.92 -17.28
N VAL A 190 -29.58 -4.73 -15.98
CA VAL A 190 -30.42 -5.39 -14.95
C VAL A 190 -31.25 -4.38 -14.17
N SER A 191 -32.58 -4.56 -14.26
CA SER A 191 -33.61 -3.71 -13.68
C SER A 191 -33.51 -3.60 -12.15
N SER A 192 -33.96 -2.44 -11.63
CA SER A 192 -33.77 -1.84 -10.30
C SER A 192 -34.12 -2.68 -9.06
N ALA A 193 -34.56 -3.94 -9.19
CA ALA A 193 -35.03 -4.77 -8.08
C ALA A 193 -34.03 -5.87 -7.64
N VAL A 194 -32.99 -6.18 -8.43
CA VAL A 194 -31.97 -7.20 -8.07
C VAL A 194 -30.72 -6.57 -7.45
N LEU A 195 -30.58 -5.25 -7.54
CA LEU A 195 -29.41 -4.50 -7.06
C LEU A 195 -29.28 -4.46 -5.52
N SER A 196 -30.38 -4.71 -4.79
CA SER A 196 -30.41 -4.59 -3.33
C SER A 196 -29.83 -5.80 -2.58
N LEU A 197 -29.64 -6.97 -3.22
CA LEU A 197 -29.06 -8.16 -2.58
C LEU A 197 -27.58 -8.40 -2.91
N ALA A 198 -27.01 -7.73 -3.92
CA ALA A 198 -25.59 -7.85 -4.26
C ALA A 198 -24.70 -6.89 -3.44
N MET A 199 -25.20 -6.43 -2.30
CA MET A 199 -24.59 -5.38 -1.49
C MET A 199 -23.37 -5.91 -0.72
N ILE A 200 -22.20 -5.41 -1.12
CA ILE A 200 -20.94 -5.36 -0.36
C ILE A 200 -20.21 -6.71 -0.27
N ALA A 201 -19.53 -7.11 -1.35
CA ALA A 201 -18.38 -8.00 -1.18
C ALA A 201 -17.26 -7.21 -0.46
N PRO A 202 -16.87 -7.59 0.76
CA PRO A 202 -15.77 -6.94 1.48
C PRO A 202 -14.46 -7.11 0.70
N LEU A 203 -13.57 -6.10 0.75
CA LEU A 203 -12.21 -6.28 0.22
C LEU A 203 -11.51 -7.34 1.07
N GLN A 204 -11.02 -8.37 0.39
CA GLN A 204 -10.32 -9.47 1.02
C GLN A 204 -8.81 -9.21 0.92
N PRO A 205 -8.06 -9.39 2.02
CA PRO A 205 -6.61 -9.35 1.95
C PRO A 205 -6.06 -10.38 0.96
N THR A 206 -4.97 -10.02 0.31
CA THR A 206 -4.34 -10.87 -0.72
C THR A 206 -3.46 -11.94 -0.09
N ILE A 207 -2.94 -12.86 -0.91
CA ILE A 207 -2.00 -13.89 -0.44
C ILE A 207 -0.75 -13.23 0.13
N CYS A 208 -0.30 -12.11 -0.46
CA CYS A 208 0.80 -11.31 0.05
C CYS A 208 0.55 -10.81 1.49
N HIS A 209 -0.67 -10.33 1.81
CA HIS A 209 -1.02 -9.92 3.18
C HIS A 209 -0.95 -11.08 4.17
N TYR A 210 -1.53 -12.24 3.80
CA TYR A 210 -1.50 -13.43 4.64
C TYR A 210 -0.10 -14.03 4.79
N PHE A 211 0.80 -13.84 3.82
CA PHE A 211 2.21 -14.19 3.97
C PHE A 211 2.86 -13.37 5.10
N ILE A 212 2.57 -12.07 5.19
CA ILE A 212 3.05 -11.22 6.29
C ILE A 212 2.44 -11.67 7.62
N ARG A 213 1.17 -12.08 7.64
CA ARG A 213 0.55 -12.70 8.81
C ARG A 213 1.27 -13.98 9.23
N LEU A 214 1.68 -14.84 8.30
CA LEU A 214 2.50 -16.02 8.64
C LEU A 214 3.87 -15.66 9.21
N LEU A 215 4.52 -14.59 8.72
CA LEU A 215 5.76 -14.10 9.33
C LEU A 215 5.54 -13.71 10.81
N LYS A 216 4.40 -13.09 11.13
CA LYS A 216 4.01 -12.80 12.53
C LYS A 216 3.80 -14.08 13.32
N GLU A 217 2.97 -15.00 12.82
CA GLU A 217 2.65 -16.25 13.53
C GLU A 217 3.87 -17.15 13.77
N LYS A 218 4.89 -17.04 12.91
CA LYS A 218 6.17 -17.74 13.07
C LYS A 218 7.21 -16.96 13.88
N GLY A 219 6.84 -15.81 14.44
CA GLY A 219 7.71 -14.99 15.29
C GLY A 219 8.89 -14.33 14.55
N LEU A 220 8.78 -14.17 13.23
CA LEU A 220 9.82 -13.58 12.38
C LEU A 220 9.54 -12.11 12.04
N LEU A 221 8.27 -11.69 12.03
CA LEU A 221 7.92 -10.31 11.69
C LEU A 221 8.36 -9.35 12.82
N LEU A 222 9.29 -8.46 12.50
CA LEU A 222 9.64 -7.34 13.36
C LEU A 222 8.69 -6.16 13.15
N ARG A 223 8.43 -5.81 11.89
CA ARG A 223 7.50 -4.72 11.53
C ARG A 223 7.03 -4.83 10.09
N CYS A 224 5.80 -4.41 9.83
CA CYS A 224 5.29 -4.10 8.51
C CYS A 224 5.13 -2.58 8.37
N TYR A 225 5.94 -1.94 7.51
CA TYR A 225 5.75 -0.56 7.09
C TYR A 225 4.95 -0.57 5.80
N THR A 226 3.76 0.02 5.83
CA THR A 226 2.88 0.09 4.66
C THR A 226 2.69 1.53 4.19
N GLN A 227 2.74 1.73 2.87
CA GLN A 227 2.30 2.96 2.21
C GLN A 227 0.79 2.97 1.97
N ASN A 228 0.13 1.83 2.14
CA ASN A 228 -1.28 1.67 1.85
C ASN A 228 -2.13 2.27 2.97
N ILE A 229 -3.36 2.61 2.61
CA ILE A 229 -4.37 3.19 3.50
C ILE A 229 -5.64 2.33 3.53
N ASP A 230 -5.62 1.17 2.88
CA ASP A 230 -6.77 0.29 2.65
C ASP A 230 -7.14 -0.59 3.86
N THR A 231 -6.28 -0.66 4.88
CA THR A 231 -6.43 -1.42 6.13
C THR A 231 -6.38 -2.95 5.98
N LEU A 232 -6.03 -3.48 4.79
CA LEU A 232 -6.02 -4.92 4.54
C LEU A 232 -5.00 -5.67 5.39
N GLU A 233 -3.93 -5.00 5.84
CA GLU A 233 -2.99 -5.56 6.80
C GLU A 233 -3.66 -5.89 8.15
N ARG A 234 -4.55 -5.00 8.63
CA ARG A 234 -5.32 -5.21 9.86
C ARG A 234 -6.35 -6.32 9.67
N VAL A 235 -7.03 -6.34 8.52
CA VAL A 235 -8.00 -7.39 8.17
C VAL A 235 -7.32 -8.76 8.05
N ALA A 236 -6.07 -8.82 7.58
CA ALA A 236 -5.25 -10.05 7.57
C ALA A 236 -4.78 -10.47 8.98
N GLY A 237 -5.04 -9.67 10.00
CA GLY A 237 -4.73 -9.96 11.40
C GLY A 237 -3.42 -9.36 11.91
N LEU A 238 -2.82 -8.38 11.23
CA LEU A 238 -1.72 -7.62 11.85
C LEU A 238 -2.25 -6.64 12.89
N GLU A 239 -1.62 -6.63 14.05
CA GLU A 239 -2.00 -5.81 15.20
C GLU A 239 -1.28 -4.44 15.13
N PRO A 240 -1.75 -3.42 15.88
CA PRO A 240 -1.13 -2.10 15.88
C PRO A 240 0.38 -2.13 16.16
N GLU A 241 0.83 -3.08 16.98
CA GLU A 241 2.22 -3.28 17.33
C GLU A 241 3.03 -3.74 16.11
N ASP A 242 2.48 -4.54 15.21
CA ASP A 242 3.22 -5.01 14.03
C ASP A 242 3.34 -3.93 12.96
N LEU A 243 2.47 -2.91 13.00
CA LEU A 243 2.24 -2.00 11.88
C LEU A 243 2.84 -0.60 12.07
N VAL A 244 3.34 -0.09 10.96
CA VAL A 244 3.59 1.33 10.73
C VAL A 244 2.86 1.71 9.44
N GLU A 245 1.67 2.28 9.59
CA GLU A 245 0.88 2.87 8.49
C GLU A 245 1.50 4.22 8.12
N ALA A 246 2.54 4.19 7.28
CA ALA A 246 3.40 5.35 7.03
C ALA A 246 2.65 6.51 6.38
N HIS A 247 1.66 6.21 5.53
CA HIS A 247 0.77 7.22 4.93
C HIS A 247 -0.57 7.29 5.65
N GLY A 248 -0.62 6.85 6.92
CA GLY A 248 -1.81 6.92 7.73
C GLY A 248 -2.87 5.88 7.37
N THR A 249 -4.10 6.09 7.82
CA THR A 249 -5.14 5.06 7.76
C THR A 249 -6.55 5.66 7.65
N PHE A 250 -7.47 4.93 7.02
CA PHE A 250 -8.90 5.24 7.08
C PHE A 250 -9.56 4.75 8.38
N TYR A 251 -8.85 3.94 9.19
CA TYR A 251 -9.40 3.33 10.40
C TYR A 251 -9.88 4.36 11.44
N THR A 252 -9.15 5.46 11.57
CA THR A 252 -9.48 6.61 12.41
C THR A 252 -9.52 7.89 11.59
N SER A 253 -10.19 8.90 12.14
CA SER A 253 -10.35 10.21 11.52
C SER A 253 -10.35 11.28 12.59
N HIS A 254 -9.75 12.44 12.30
CA HIS A 254 -9.69 13.55 13.25
C HIS A 254 -10.27 14.84 12.68
N CYS A 255 -10.90 15.62 13.55
CA CYS A 255 -11.18 17.01 13.25
C CYS A 255 -9.89 17.76 12.89
N ILE A 256 -9.92 18.51 11.78
CA ILE A 256 -8.74 19.26 11.30
C ILE A 256 -8.43 20.49 12.17
N SER A 257 -9.36 20.92 13.03
CA SER A 257 -9.14 22.06 13.92
C SER A 257 -8.08 21.70 14.97
N PRO A 258 -6.98 22.48 15.08
CA PRO A 258 -5.87 22.16 15.98
C PRO A 258 -6.26 22.26 17.45
N VAL A 259 -7.27 23.06 17.79
CA VAL A 259 -7.78 23.22 19.16
C VAL A 259 -8.86 22.20 19.53
N CYS A 260 -9.33 21.39 18.57
CA CYS A 260 -10.38 20.39 18.82
C CYS A 260 -9.84 18.96 18.73
N ARG A 261 -9.31 18.57 17.56
CA ARG A 261 -8.75 17.22 17.30
C ARG A 261 -9.64 16.06 17.77
N GLN A 262 -10.97 16.23 17.76
CA GLN A 262 -11.87 15.14 18.11
C GLN A 262 -11.70 13.96 17.14
N GLU A 263 -11.49 12.77 17.70
CA GLU A 263 -11.39 11.51 16.97
C GLU A 263 -12.78 10.96 16.63
N TYR A 264 -12.88 10.35 15.45
CA TYR A 264 -14.03 9.64 14.90
C TYR A 264 -13.57 8.31 14.29
N MET A 265 -14.35 7.25 14.51
CA MET A 265 -14.06 5.91 13.98
C MET A 265 -14.51 5.76 12.52
N LEU A 266 -13.94 4.76 11.82
CA LEU A 266 -14.29 4.39 10.45
C LEU A 266 -15.80 4.27 10.21
N SER A 267 -16.57 3.74 11.16
CA SER A 267 -18.03 3.59 11.05
C SER A 267 -18.75 4.92 10.89
N TRP A 268 -18.37 5.93 11.68
CA TRP A 268 -18.90 7.29 11.59
C TRP A 268 -18.51 7.95 10.26
N MET A 269 -17.24 7.82 9.87
CA MET A 269 -16.73 8.38 8.62
C MET A 269 -17.46 7.78 7.41
N LYS A 270 -17.66 6.45 7.42
CA LYS A 270 -18.42 5.73 6.41
C LYS A 270 -19.85 6.28 6.28
N GLU A 271 -20.57 6.45 7.38
CA GLU A 271 -21.93 7.01 7.36
C GLU A 271 -21.98 8.39 6.67
N LYS A 272 -21.04 9.28 6.99
CA LYS A 272 -20.97 10.62 6.39
C LYS A 272 -20.62 10.59 4.90
N ILE A 273 -19.64 9.78 4.50
CA ILE A 273 -19.25 9.62 3.09
C ILE A 273 -20.41 9.06 2.25
N PHE A 274 -21.12 8.05 2.76
CA PHE A 274 -22.22 7.42 2.02
C PHE A 274 -23.48 8.30 1.93
N SER A 275 -23.69 9.19 2.90
CA SER A 275 -24.77 10.18 2.87
C SER A 275 -24.46 11.40 1.97
N GLU A 276 -23.30 11.44 1.31
CA GLU A 276 -22.85 12.55 0.46
C GLU A 276 -22.75 13.89 1.21
N VAL A 277 -22.59 13.83 2.53
CA VAL A 277 -22.40 15.00 3.38
C VAL A 277 -20.92 15.13 3.72
N THR A 278 -20.34 16.31 3.49
CA THR A 278 -18.98 16.59 3.94
C THR A 278 -18.88 16.36 5.46
N PRO A 279 -18.02 15.45 5.94
CA PRO A 279 -17.90 15.15 7.36
C PRO A 279 -17.48 16.41 8.15
N LYS A 280 -18.35 16.87 9.05
CA LYS A 280 -18.10 18.00 9.96
C LYS A 280 -18.07 17.51 11.40
N CYS A 281 -17.19 18.10 12.20
CA CYS A 281 -17.01 17.77 13.60
C CYS A 281 -18.23 18.23 14.39
N GLU A 282 -18.81 17.32 15.17
CA GLU A 282 -19.99 17.57 16.00
C GLU A 282 -19.73 18.62 17.08
N LYS A 283 -18.46 18.82 17.50
CA LYS A 283 -18.07 19.81 18.52
C LYS A 283 -17.83 21.21 17.98
N CYS A 284 -17.20 21.35 16.81
CA CYS A 284 -16.71 22.65 16.32
C CYS A 284 -17.00 22.96 14.85
N GLN A 285 -17.75 22.08 14.16
CA GLN A 285 -18.17 22.23 12.75
C GLN A 285 -17.03 22.35 11.72
N SER A 286 -15.77 22.22 12.15
CA SER A 286 -14.63 22.06 11.24
C SER A 286 -14.68 20.70 10.53
N VAL A 287 -14.06 20.59 9.36
CA VAL A 287 -14.03 19.32 8.60
C VAL A 287 -13.34 18.21 9.43
N VAL A 288 -13.85 16.99 9.33
CA VAL A 288 -13.20 15.78 9.85
C VAL A 288 -12.50 15.10 8.69
N LYS A 289 -11.20 14.85 8.82
CA LYS A 289 -10.37 14.21 7.79
C LYS A 289 -9.99 12.80 8.27
N PRO A 290 -10.06 11.77 7.41
CA PRO A 290 -9.40 10.50 7.68
C PRO A 290 -7.92 10.70 8.01
N ASP A 291 -7.36 9.86 8.87
CA ASP A 291 -5.98 9.97 9.33
C ASP A 291 -4.97 9.46 8.29
N ILE A 292 -5.26 9.64 7.01
CA ILE A 292 -4.34 9.43 5.90
C ILE A 292 -3.44 10.67 5.73
N VAL A 293 -2.20 10.49 5.34
CA VAL A 293 -1.23 11.58 5.16
C VAL A 293 -1.41 12.17 3.77
N PHE A 294 -1.85 13.42 3.70
CA PHE A 294 -1.91 14.19 2.46
C PHE A 294 -0.53 14.76 2.13
N PHE A 295 -0.27 15.08 0.86
CA PHE A 295 0.88 15.88 0.47
C PHE A 295 0.87 17.22 1.22
N GLY A 296 2.03 17.57 1.79
CA GLY A 296 2.20 18.71 2.67
C GLY A 296 1.94 18.42 4.16
N GLU A 297 1.54 17.21 4.53
CA GLU A 297 1.47 16.76 5.93
C GLU A 297 2.72 15.97 6.34
N ASN A 298 3.03 15.98 7.64
CA ASN A 298 4.08 15.15 8.20
C ASN A 298 3.61 13.70 8.30
N LEU A 299 4.53 12.75 8.10
CA LEU A 299 4.27 11.34 8.43
C LEU A 299 4.02 11.18 9.94
N PRO A 300 3.31 10.13 10.37
CA PRO A 300 3.02 9.89 11.78
C PRO A 300 4.31 9.78 12.61
N ALA A 301 4.31 10.29 13.84
CA ALA A 301 5.48 10.22 14.72
C ALA A 301 6.01 8.78 14.90
N ARG A 302 5.08 7.80 14.92
CA ARG A 302 5.38 6.36 14.98
C ARG A 302 6.30 5.90 13.84
N PHE A 303 6.18 6.49 12.65
CA PHE A 303 7.07 6.18 11.53
C PHE A 303 8.53 6.42 11.89
N PHE A 304 8.83 7.58 12.49
CA PHE A 304 10.20 7.96 12.83
C PHE A 304 10.74 7.19 14.03
N SER A 305 9.93 7.01 15.09
CA SER A 305 10.38 6.28 16.28
C SER A 305 10.61 4.79 16.03
N CYS A 306 9.74 4.15 15.25
CA CYS A 306 9.95 2.77 14.83
C CYS A 306 11.14 2.67 13.87
N MET A 307 11.29 3.59 12.91
CA MET A 307 12.43 3.57 11.97
C MET A 307 13.78 3.62 12.70
N GLN A 308 13.91 4.44 13.73
CA GLN A 308 15.16 4.56 14.51
C GLN A 308 15.51 3.26 15.24
N SER A 309 14.53 2.53 15.76
CA SER A 309 14.77 1.32 16.57
C SER A 309 14.76 0.01 15.78
N ASP A 310 13.92 -0.10 14.75
CA ASP A 310 13.71 -1.34 14.01
C ASP A 310 14.90 -1.66 13.09
N PHE A 311 15.44 -0.64 12.42
CA PHE A 311 16.50 -0.84 11.43
C PHE A 311 17.87 -1.15 12.04
N LEU A 312 18.07 -0.93 13.35
CA LEU A 312 19.30 -1.34 14.04
C LEU A 312 19.40 -2.87 14.20
N LYS A 313 18.27 -3.57 14.18
CA LYS A 313 18.16 -5.00 14.51
C LYS A 313 17.59 -5.84 13.37
N VAL A 314 17.38 -5.27 12.18
CA VAL A 314 16.76 -6.01 11.07
C VAL A 314 17.73 -6.99 10.43
N ASP A 315 17.28 -8.23 10.25
CA ASP A 315 18.08 -9.29 9.61
C ASP A 315 17.72 -9.46 8.13
N LEU A 316 16.48 -9.15 7.74
CA LEU A 316 16.01 -9.23 6.35
C LEU A 316 15.00 -8.12 6.04
N LEU A 317 15.16 -7.46 4.90
CA LEU A 317 14.11 -6.63 4.30
C LEU A 317 13.40 -7.39 3.20
N ILE A 318 12.07 -7.44 3.27
CA ILE A 318 11.21 -7.89 2.16
C ILE A 318 10.41 -6.70 1.66
N ILE A 319 10.63 -6.29 0.42
CA ILE A 319 10.03 -5.12 -0.21
C ILE A 319 9.04 -5.62 -1.25
N MET A 320 7.76 -5.26 -1.13
CA MET A 320 6.69 -5.83 -1.95
C MET A 320 5.77 -4.76 -2.52
N GLY A 321 5.49 -4.84 -3.82
CA GLY A 321 4.43 -4.04 -4.44
C GLY A 321 4.59 -2.53 -4.33
N THR A 322 5.81 -2.00 -4.28
CA THR A 322 6.07 -0.56 -4.20
C THR A 322 7.05 -0.11 -5.27
N SER A 323 6.85 1.09 -5.82
CA SER A 323 7.76 1.71 -6.77
C SER A 323 8.92 2.46 -6.10
N LEU A 324 8.89 2.61 -4.76
CA LEU A 324 9.88 3.36 -3.97
C LEU A 324 10.16 4.79 -4.50
N GLN A 325 9.13 5.47 -5.00
CA GLN A 325 9.24 6.85 -5.50
C GLN A 325 8.88 7.92 -4.46
N VAL A 326 8.15 7.55 -3.40
CA VAL A 326 7.65 8.50 -2.40
C VAL A 326 8.60 8.58 -1.21
N GLN A 327 9.13 9.77 -0.95
CA GLN A 327 9.91 10.07 0.25
C GLN A 327 8.99 10.49 1.41
N PRO A 328 9.40 10.25 2.68
CA PRO A 328 10.66 9.62 3.11
C PRO A 328 10.65 8.08 3.09
N PHE A 329 9.54 7.44 2.72
CA PHE A 329 9.41 5.97 2.77
C PHE A 329 10.48 5.26 1.94
N ALA A 330 10.75 5.75 0.72
CA ALA A 330 11.76 5.15 -0.16
C ALA A 330 13.15 5.09 0.48
N SER A 331 13.49 6.02 1.38
CA SER A 331 14.78 6.04 2.08
C SER A 331 14.97 4.88 3.07
N LEU A 332 13.90 4.20 3.50
CA LEU A 332 13.97 3.10 4.48
C LEU A 332 14.91 1.97 4.03
N ILE A 333 14.97 1.68 2.73
CA ILE A 333 15.86 0.63 2.19
C ILE A 333 17.35 0.91 2.46
N GLY A 334 17.71 2.19 2.66
CA GLY A 334 19.07 2.65 2.95
C GLY A 334 19.40 2.69 4.44
N LYS A 335 18.39 2.49 5.31
CA LYS A 335 18.57 2.46 6.78
C LYS A 335 19.00 1.08 7.28
N ALA A 336 18.83 0.02 6.49
CA ALA A 336 19.27 -1.32 6.89
C ALA A 336 20.81 -1.44 6.91
N PRO A 337 21.40 -2.12 7.93
CA PRO A 337 22.83 -2.38 8.04
C PRO A 337 23.37 -2.98 6.76
N LEU A 338 24.60 -2.64 6.32
CA LEU A 338 25.12 -2.97 4.98
C LEU A 338 25.15 -4.47 4.62
N SER A 339 25.12 -5.37 5.59
CA SER A 339 25.11 -6.83 5.40
C SER A 339 23.70 -7.42 5.25
N THR A 340 22.65 -6.76 5.77
CA THR A 340 21.26 -7.24 5.77
C THR A 340 20.77 -7.50 4.34
N PRO A 341 20.38 -8.73 3.96
CA PRO A 341 19.84 -9.01 2.64
C PRO A 341 18.53 -8.24 2.38
N ARG A 342 18.27 -7.94 1.10
CA ARG A 342 17.04 -7.25 0.67
C ARG A 342 16.40 -8.03 -0.47
N LEU A 343 15.19 -8.52 -0.26
CA LEU A 343 14.38 -9.18 -1.27
C LEU A 343 13.32 -8.21 -1.79
N LEU A 344 13.32 -7.96 -3.10
CA LEU A 344 12.23 -7.28 -3.81
C LEU A 344 11.33 -8.32 -4.47
N ILE A 345 10.03 -8.27 -4.17
CA ILE A 345 8.99 -9.02 -4.90
C ILE A 345 8.06 -7.98 -5.55
N ASN A 346 8.22 -7.76 -6.85
CA ASN A 346 7.49 -6.69 -7.54
C ASN A 346 7.38 -6.95 -9.04
N LYS A 347 6.42 -6.31 -9.72
CA LYS A 347 6.31 -6.45 -11.19
C LYS A 347 7.51 -5.88 -11.93
N GLU A 348 8.07 -4.80 -11.39
CA GLU A 348 9.17 -4.07 -12.00
C GLU A 348 10.33 -3.93 -11.01
N LYS A 349 11.55 -3.83 -11.55
CA LYS A 349 12.72 -3.50 -10.73
C LYS A 349 12.57 -2.09 -10.18
N THR A 350 12.82 -1.93 -8.89
CA THR A 350 12.91 -0.63 -8.23
C THR A 350 14.06 -0.60 -7.24
N GLY A 351 14.50 0.60 -6.88
CA GLY A 351 15.64 0.83 -6.00
C GLY A 351 16.99 0.61 -6.69
N GLN A 352 18.06 0.83 -5.92
CA GLN A 352 19.44 0.66 -6.38
C GLN A 352 19.92 -0.77 -6.10
N LYS A 353 20.64 -1.37 -7.06
CA LYS A 353 21.24 -2.70 -6.91
C LYS A 353 22.45 -2.69 -5.96
N ALA A 354 22.49 -3.63 -5.02
CA ALA A 354 23.63 -3.96 -4.20
C ALA A 354 23.96 -5.47 -4.26
N TYR A 355 25.14 -5.84 -3.73
CA TYR A 355 25.67 -7.20 -3.72
C TYR A 355 24.86 -8.23 -2.91
N ARG A 356 23.86 -7.76 -2.15
CA ARG A 356 23.02 -8.51 -1.20
C ARG A 356 21.55 -8.55 -1.61
N ASP A 357 21.22 -7.94 -2.74
CA ASP A 357 19.85 -7.71 -3.15
C ASP A 357 19.40 -8.78 -4.14
N VAL A 358 18.19 -9.28 -3.91
CA VAL A 358 17.52 -10.23 -4.80
C VAL A 358 16.24 -9.57 -5.31
N ALA A 359 15.97 -9.68 -6.60
CA ALA A 359 14.73 -9.20 -7.20
C ALA A 359 14.00 -10.37 -7.86
N TRP A 360 12.84 -10.70 -7.32
CA TRP A 360 11.87 -11.61 -7.92
C TRP A 360 10.83 -10.77 -8.65
N LEU A 361 10.70 -10.98 -9.97
CA LEU A 361 9.84 -10.17 -10.82
C LEU A 361 8.56 -10.90 -11.21
N GLY A 362 7.42 -10.32 -10.83
CA GLY A 362 6.09 -10.88 -11.11
C GLY A 362 5.02 -10.33 -10.16
N ASP A 363 3.86 -10.99 -10.12
CA ASP A 363 2.79 -10.66 -9.18
C ASP A 363 3.20 -10.98 -7.74
N CYS A 364 2.91 -10.07 -6.80
CA CYS A 364 3.31 -10.21 -5.40
C CYS A 364 2.79 -11.51 -4.77
N ASP A 365 1.54 -11.89 -5.06
CA ASP A 365 0.95 -13.14 -4.58
C ASP A 365 1.72 -14.37 -5.04
N GLN A 366 2.16 -14.41 -6.30
CA GLN A 366 2.94 -15.52 -6.84
C GLN A 366 4.34 -15.58 -6.24
N GLY A 367 4.98 -14.43 -6.03
CA GLY A 367 6.29 -14.38 -5.37
C GLY A 367 6.23 -14.82 -3.91
N CYS A 368 5.18 -14.40 -3.17
CA CYS A 368 4.94 -14.86 -1.80
C CYS A 368 4.62 -16.36 -1.74
N LEU A 369 3.84 -16.89 -2.68
CA LEU A 369 3.59 -18.34 -2.77
C LEU A 369 4.87 -19.12 -3.09
N ALA A 370 5.70 -18.64 -4.01
CA ALA A 370 6.97 -19.27 -4.35
C ALA A 370 7.93 -19.29 -3.15
N LEU A 371 8.04 -18.17 -2.42
CA LEU A 371 8.83 -18.10 -1.20
C LEU A 371 8.25 -19.02 -0.11
N ALA A 372 6.93 -19.03 0.07
CA ALA A 372 6.27 -19.95 1.00
C ALA A 372 6.50 -21.42 0.64
N ASP A 373 6.55 -21.78 -0.64
CA ASP A 373 6.87 -23.15 -1.11
C ASP A 373 8.27 -23.57 -0.67
N LEU A 374 9.25 -22.70 -0.93
CA LEU A 374 10.65 -22.91 -0.53
C LEU A 374 10.83 -23.01 0.99
N LEU A 375 9.99 -22.30 1.75
CA LEU A 375 9.98 -22.35 3.20
C LEU A 375 9.19 -23.54 3.78
N GLY A 376 8.46 -24.29 2.96
CA GLY A 376 7.56 -25.36 3.38
C GLY A 376 6.23 -24.87 3.98
N TRP A 377 5.86 -23.62 3.74
CA TRP A 377 4.66 -22.95 4.30
C TRP A 377 3.52 -22.82 3.30
N LYS A 378 3.69 -23.24 2.04
CA LYS A 378 2.69 -23.03 0.98
C LYS A 378 1.31 -23.56 1.33
N LYS A 379 1.21 -24.80 1.82
CA LYS A 379 -0.07 -25.39 2.21
C LYS A 379 -0.73 -24.60 3.36
N GLU A 380 0.05 -24.23 4.37
CA GLU A 380 -0.41 -23.44 5.51
C GLU A 380 -0.92 -22.06 5.07
N LEU A 381 -0.22 -21.40 4.14
CA LEU A 381 -0.62 -20.13 3.55
C LEU A 381 -1.92 -20.27 2.75
N GLU A 382 -2.02 -21.29 1.90
CA GLU A 382 -3.23 -21.56 1.13
C GLU A 382 -4.44 -21.89 2.01
N ASP A 383 -4.24 -22.69 3.07
CA ASP A 383 -5.27 -23.02 4.05
C ASP A 383 -5.73 -21.76 4.82
N LEU A 384 -4.79 -20.91 5.25
CA LEU A 384 -5.07 -19.64 5.92
C LEU A 384 -5.90 -18.71 5.03
N VAL A 385 -5.46 -18.50 3.78
CA VAL A 385 -6.17 -17.65 2.80
C VAL A 385 -7.60 -18.17 2.59
N ARG A 386 -7.77 -19.47 2.33
CA ARG A 386 -9.09 -20.08 2.12
C ARG A 386 -10.01 -19.89 3.33
N LYS A 387 -9.49 -20.14 4.53
CA LYS A 387 -10.25 -20.02 5.78
C LYS A 387 -10.71 -18.60 6.04
N GLU A 388 -9.80 -17.63 5.91
CA GLU A 388 -10.10 -16.24 6.22
C GLU A 388 -11.01 -15.60 5.15
N HIS A 389 -10.82 -15.91 3.86
CA HIS A 389 -11.75 -15.50 2.81
C HIS A 389 -13.16 -16.05 3.05
N ALA A 390 -13.28 -17.34 3.40
CA ALA A 390 -14.59 -17.93 3.73
C ALA A 390 -15.24 -17.29 4.97
N SER A 391 -14.45 -16.93 5.99
CA SER A 391 -14.93 -16.21 7.17
C SER A 391 -15.47 -14.83 6.81
N ILE A 392 -14.75 -14.10 5.96
CA ILE A 392 -15.13 -12.77 5.48
C ILE A 392 -16.41 -12.84 4.62
N ASP A 393 -16.54 -13.86 3.76
CA ASP A 393 -17.74 -14.10 2.95
C ASP A 393 -18.96 -14.47 3.81
N ALA A 394 -18.76 -15.24 4.88
CA ALA A 394 -19.83 -15.58 5.82
C ALA A 394 -20.32 -14.35 6.60
N GLN A 395 -19.41 -13.47 7.03
CA GLN A 395 -19.75 -12.25 7.78
C GLN A 395 -20.46 -11.19 6.91
N SER A 396 -20.23 -11.22 5.59
CA SER A 396 -20.88 -10.33 4.62
C SER A 396 -22.24 -10.84 4.12
N GLY A 397 -22.72 -11.98 4.62
CA GLY A 397 -23.99 -12.57 4.21
C GLY A 397 -23.99 -13.23 2.84
N LEU A 398 -22.81 -13.42 2.23
CA LEU A 398 -22.63 -14.02 0.90
C LEU A 398 -22.52 -15.56 0.95
N GLY A 399 -22.64 -16.17 2.13
CA GLY A 399 -22.41 -17.60 2.34
C GLY A 399 -23.59 -18.36 2.97
N THR A 400 -24.63 -18.66 2.21
CA THR A 400 -25.33 -19.96 2.34
C THR A 400 -25.67 -20.51 0.95
N PRO A 401 -25.18 -21.69 0.57
CA PRO A 401 -25.87 -22.49 -0.43
C PRO A 401 -27.19 -22.94 0.20
N ASN A 402 -28.32 -22.63 -0.46
CA ASN A 402 -29.63 -23.17 -0.10
C ASN A 402 -29.54 -24.70 0.11
N PRO A 403 -29.85 -25.25 1.29
CA PRO A 403 -30.03 -26.68 1.46
C PRO A 403 -31.47 -27.04 1.07
N THR A 404 -31.86 -26.81 -0.18
CA THR A 404 -33.18 -27.23 -0.70
C THR A 404 -33.11 -27.59 -2.18
N THR A 405 -32.38 -28.65 -2.49
CA THR A 405 -32.83 -29.63 -3.49
C THR A 405 -32.37 -31.03 -3.08
N SER A 406 -32.85 -31.53 -1.94
CA SER A 406 -33.10 -32.96 -1.82
C SER A 406 -34.34 -33.28 -2.65
N ALA A 407 -34.12 -33.58 -3.93
CA ALA A 407 -35.14 -34.19 -4.76
C ALA A 407 -35.34 -35.64 -4.27
N SER A 408 -36.14 -35.82 -3.23
CA SER A 408 -36.78 -37.11 -2.95
C SER A 408 -37.91 -37.31 -3.96
N PRO A 409 -37.97 -38.45 -4.65
CA PRO A 409 -38.97 -38.70 -5.68
C PRO A 409 -40.34 -38.87 -5.02
N LYS A 410 -41.26 -37.94 -5.26
CA LYS A 410 -42.69 -38.19 -5.00
C LYS A 410 -43.13 -39.31 -5.94
N LYS A 411 -43.33 -40.50 -5.38
CA LYS A 411 -44.09 -41.58 -6.02
C LYS A 411 -45.50 -41.09 -6.29
N SER A 412 -45.80 -40.79 -7.54
CA SER A 412 -47.15 -40.79 -8.08
C SER A 412 -47.67 -42.24 -8.14
N PRO A 413 -48.90 -42.54 -7.70
CA PRO A 413 -49.49 -43.84 -7.93
C PRO A 413 -49.80 -44.02 -9.43
N PRO A 414 -49.71 -45.25 -9.97
CA PRO A 414 -49.97 -45.52 -11.39
C PRO A 414 -51.46 -45.41 -11.73
N PRO A 415 -51.80 -45.17 -13.01
CA PRO A 415 -53.19 -45.11 -13.46
C PRO A 415 -53.81 -46.52 -13.42
N ALA A 416 -54.98 -46.63 -12.80
CA ALA A 416 -55.80 -47.83 -12.84
C ALA A 416 -56.41 -47.99 -14.24
N LYS A 417 -56.23 -49.16 -14.85
CA LYS A 417 -56.96 -49.57 -16.05
C LYS A 417 -58.32 -50.14 -15.62
N ASP A 418 -59.35 -49.77 -16.37
CA ASP A 418 -60.63 -50.47 -16.42
C ASP A 418 -60.41 -51.97 -16.67
N GLU A 419 -61.09 -52.82 -15.89
CA GLU A 419 -61.88 -53.94 -16.41
C GLU A 419 -62.74 -54.57 -15.31
N ALA A 420 -64.06 -54.42 -15.48
CA ALA A 420 -65.16 -55.34 -15.15
C ALA A 420 -65.29 -56.00 -13.75
N ARG A 421 -66.45 -55.74 -13.11
CA ARG A 421 -67.54 -56.73 -12.86
C ARG A 421 -68.15 -56.71 -11.43
N THR A 422 -69.34 -56.08 -11.37
CA THR A 422 -70.56 -56.41 -10.59
C THR A 422 -70.62 -56.47 -9.05
N LYS A 423 -71.66 -55.75 -8.56
CA LYS A 423 -72.68 -56.08 -7.51
C LYS A 423 -72.31 -55.79 -6.04
N GLU A 424 -73.03 -54.83 -5.43
CA GLU A 424 -74.08 -54.99 -4.38
C GLU A 424 -73.47 -55.39 -3.03
N GLY A 425 -73.70 -54.76 -1.88
CA GLY A 425 -74.57 -53.67 -1.47
C GLY A 425 -74.33 -53.36 0.02
N GLU A 426 -75.12 -52.44 0.55
CA GLU A 426 -75.51 -52.27 1.96
C GLU A 426 -74.45 -51.84 3.03
N LYS A 427 -74.55 -50.54 3.36
CA LYS A 427 -74.58 -49.88 4.69
C LYS A 427 -74.97 -50.76 5.92
N PRO A 428 -74.96 -50.22 7.15
CA PRO A 428 -74.08 -49.21 7.80
C PRO A 428 -73.76 -49.56 9.28
N GLN A 429 -72.80 -48.86 9.89
CA GLN A 429 -73.01 -47.94 11.03
C GLN A 429 -71.71 -47.24 11.41
#